data_AF-A0A356L5H0-F1
#
_entry.id   AF-A0A356L5H0-F1
#
_cell.length_a   1.000
_cell.length_b   1.000
_cell.length_c   1.000
_cell.angle_alpha   90.00
_cell.angle_beta   90.00
_cell.angle_gamma   90.00
#
_symmetry.space_group_name_H-M   'P 1'
#
loop_
_entity.id
_entity.type
_entity.pdbx_description
1 polymer ?
#
loop_
_entity_poly.entity_id
_entity_poly.type
_entity_poly.pdbx_seq_one_letter_code
_entity_poly.pdbx_strand_id
1 'polypeptide(L)'
;GAVKAAMEGHAESFVGKIAKEIRGAIQGATSEEEAIMLNVKNSINRISENELLKPLLLKNWLLILGAHYDLQTGKVDFSIKS
;
A
#
# COMPACT_ATOMS: atom_id res chain seq x y z
N GLY A 1 0.01 -11.87 -3.26
CA GLY A 1 0.64 -12.61 -2.13
C GLY A 1 0.01 -12.23 -0.80
N ALA A 2 0.62 -11.31 -0.04
CA ALA A 2 0.09 -10.89 1.27
C ALA A 2 -1.28 -10.19 1.19
N VAL A 3 -1.53 -9.38 0.15
CA VAL A 3 -2.83 -8.75 -0.10
C VAL A 3 -3.93 -9.79 -0.33
N LYS A 4 -3.66 -10.78 -1.19
CA LYS A 4 -4.56 -11.92 -1.42
C LYS A 4 -4.88 -12.69 -0.13
N ALA A 5 -3.87 -13.02 0.69
CA ALA A 5 -4.08 -13.67 1.98
C ALA A 5 -4.90 -12.80 2.97
N ALA A 6 -4.74 -11.48 2.90
CA ALA A 6 -5.53 -10.54 3.69
C ALA A 6 -7.00 -10.54 3.24
N MET A 7 -7.26 -10.56 1.92
CA MET A 7 -8.60 -10.65 1.33
C MET A 7 -9.30 -11.98 1.64
N GLU A 8 -8.58 -13.09 1.55
CA GLU A 8 -9.15 -14.44 1.73
C GLU A 8 -9.33 -14.85 3.20
N GLY A 9 -8.90 -14.01 4.16
CA GLY A 9 -9.07 -14.31 5.58
C GLY A 9 -8.02 -15.28 6.18
N HIS A 10 -7.13 -15.86 5.37
CA HIS A 10 -6.18 -16.92 5.75
C HIS A 10 -4.87 -16.43 6.40
N ALA A 11 -4.94 -15.69 7.52
CA ALA A 11 -3.73 -15.21 8.17
C ALA A 11 -3.70 -15.48 9.68
N GLU A 12 -3.37 -16.72 10.04
CA GLU A 12 -2.98 -17.10 11.40
C GLU A 12 -1.43 -17.09 11.50
N SER A 13 -0.86 -16.51 12.57
CA SER A 13 0.59 -16.28 12.89
C SER A 13 1.19 -14.88 12.54
N PHE A 14 2.51 -14.73 12.42
CA PHE A 14 3.23 -13.46 12.14
C PHE A 14 2.77 -12.79 10.83
N VAL A 15 2.38 -13.60 9.84
CA VAL A 15 1.70 -13.13 8.61
C VAL A 15 0.38 -12.44 8.95
N GLY A 16 -0.28 -12.85 10.04
CA GLY A 16 -1.50 -12.25 10.59
C GLY A 16 -1.36 -10.79 11.02
N LYS A 17 -0.20 -10.34 11.53
CA LYS A 17 -0.01 -8.91 11.86
C LYS A 17 -0.01 -8.05 10.60
N ILE A 18 0.79 -8.45 9.61
CA ILE A 18 0.87 -7.78 8.31
C ILE A 18 -0.49 -7.85 7.59
N ALA A 19 -1.12 -9.02 7.57
CA ALA A 19 -2.42 -9.19 6.95
C ALA A 19 -3.52 -8.38 7.66
N LYS A 20 -3.46 -8.21 8.99
CA LYS A 20 -4.41 -7.37 9.74
C LYS A 20 -4.26 -5.89 9.40
N GLU A 21 -3.03 -5.40 9.30
CA GLU A 21 -2.76 -4.01 8.86
C GLU A 21 -3.27 -3.79 7.42
N ILE A 22 -3.00 -4.75 6.52
CA ILE A 22 -3.51 -4.71 5.14
C ILE A 22 -5.04 -4.73 5.11
N ARG A 23 -5.70 -5.58 5.91
CA ARG A 23 -7.18 -5.70 5.93
C ARG A 23 -7.88 -4.37 6.21
N GLY A 24 -7.36 -3.58 7.14
CA GLY A 24 -7.91 -2.25 7.42
C GLY A 24 -7.74 -1.31 6.22
N ALA A 25 -6.60 -1.40 5.53
CA ALA A 25 -6.28 -0.56 4.39
C ALA A 25 -7.09 -0.88 3.11
N ILE A 26 -7.50 -2.14 2.93
CA ILE A 26 -8.15 -2.61 1.70
C ILE A 26 -9.68 -2.71 1.81
N GLN A 27 -10.27 -2.17 2.89
CA GLN A 27 -11.71 -2.24 3.11
C GLN A 27 -12.47 -1.58 1.96
N GLY A 28 -13.42 -2.31 1.36
CA GLY A 28 -14.21 -1.84 0.21
C GLY A 28 -13.64 -2.25 -1.16
N ALA A 29 -12.46 -2.87 -1.22
CA ALA A 29 -11.93 -3.41 -2.46
C ALA A 29 -12.83 -4.52 -3.04
N THR A 30 -13.14 -4.42 -4.33
CA THR A 30 -13.93 -5.39 -5.09
C THR A 30 -13.07 -6.33 -5.94
N SER A 31 -11.78 -6.03 -6.08
CA SER A 31 -10.80 -6.83 -6.83
C SER A 31 -9.44 -6.87 -6.12
N GLU A 32 -8.60 -7.86 -6.47
CA GLU A 32 -7.23 -7.96 -5.94
C GLU A 32 -6.39 -6.74 -6.36
N GLU A 33 -6.56 -6.26 -7.59
CA GLU A 33 -5.87 -5.07 -8.09
C GLU A 33 -6.26 -3.83 -7.29
N GLU A 34 -7.55 -3.61 -7.05
CA GLU A 34 -8.03 -2.50 -6.20
C GLU A 34 -7.49 -2.61 -4.77
N ALA A 35 -7.47 -3.80 -4.19
CA ALA A 35 -6.90 -4.03 -2.86
C ALA A 35 -5.39 -3.71 -2.82
N ILE A 36 -4.64 -4.07 -3.87
CA ILE A 36 -3.21 -3.71 -3.98
C ILE A 36 -3.07 -2.19 -4.01
N MET A 37 -3.86 -1.50 -4.84
CA MET A 37 -3.80 -0.04 -4.98
C MET A 37 -4.13 0.67 -3.67
N LEU A 38 -5.18 0.23 -2.96
CA LEU A 38 -5.54 0.76 -1.63
C LEU A 38 -4.45 0.52 -0.59
N ASN A 39 -3.84 -0.66 -0.59
CA ASN A 39 -2.74 -0.96 0.33
C ASN A 39 -1.50 -0.08 0.06
N VAL A 40 -1.15 0.16 -1.21
CA VAL A 40 -0.06 1.07 -1.58
C VAL A 40 -0.40 2.50 -1.13
N LYS A 41 -1.63 2.98 -1.38
CA LYS A 41 -2.07 4.30 -0.95
C LYS A 41 -1.98 4.48 0.57
N ASN A 42 -2.46 3.51 1.33
CA ASN A 42 -2.33 3.51 2.79
C ASN A 42 -0.87 3.56 3.25
N SER A 43 0.01 2.83 2.57
CA SER A 43 1.44 2.84 2.86
C SER A 43 2.07 4.21 2.61
N ILE A 44 1.74 4.88 1.50
CA ILE A 44 2.18 6.26 1.22
C ILE A 44 1.72 7.19 2.34
N ASN A 45 0.42 7.17 2.69
CA ASN A 45 -0.13 8.05 3.73
C ASN A 45 0.59 7.87 5.06
N ARG A 46 0.79 6.62 5.49
CA ARG A 46 1.50 6.32 6.75
C ARG A 46 2.95 6.79 6.74
N ILE A 47 3.66 6.68 5.63
CA ILE A 47 5.03 7.19 5.51
C ILE A 47 5.03 8.72 5.52
N SER A 48 4.07 9.36 4.85
CA SER A 48 3.93 10.81 4.80
C SER A 48 3.61 11.45 6.17
N GLU A 49 2.95 10.71 7.05
CA GLU A 49 2.67 11.13 8.44
C GLU A 49 3.89 11.02 9.37
N ASN A 50 5.01 10.47 8.90
CA ASN A 50 6.21 10.35 9.71
C ASN A 50 6.80 11.74 10.03
N GLU A 51 6.89 12.07 11.31
CA GLU A 51 7.35 13.39 11.79
C GLU A 51 8.81 13.72 11.39
N LEU A 52 9.65 12.72 11.11
CA LEU A 52 11.00 12.96 10.58
C LEU A 52 10.98 13.37 9.10
N LEU A 53 10.01 12.87 8.33
CA LEU A 53 9.91 13.10 6.89
C LEU A 53 9.05 14.33 6.56
N LYS A 54 8.06 14.64 7.40
CA LYS A 54 7.11 15.74 7.22
C LYS A 54 7.76 17.09 6.90
N PRO A 55 8.85 17.53 7.56
CA PRO A 55 9.53 18.78 7.19
C PRO A 55 10.17 18.74 5.80
N LEU A 56 10.64 17.57 5.35
CA LEU A 56 11.24 17.40 4.02
C LEU A 56 10.19 17.40 2.91
N LEU A 57 9.02 16.79 3.18
CA LEU A 57 7.86 16.80 2.29
C LEU A 57 7.31 18.22 2.12
N LEU A 58 7.14 18.97 3.22
CA LEU A 58 6.64 20.35 3.19
C LEU A 58 7.58 21.33 2.48
N LYS A 59 8.89 21.04 2.46
CA LYS A 59 9.90 21.83 1.74
C LYS A 59 10.08 21.38 0.28
N ASN A 60 9.31 20.41 -0.19
CA ASN A 60 9.47 19.75 -1.50
C ASN A 60 10.89 19.19 -1.73
N TRP A 61 11.62 18.85 -0.66
CA TRP A 61 12.95 18.24 -0.75
C TRP A 61 12.89 16.72 -0.86
N LEU A 62 11.73 16.14 -0.55
CA LEU A 62 11.45 14.72 -0.66
C LEU A 62 10.08 14.55 -1.33
N LEU A 63 9.97 13.53 -2.18
CA LEU A 63 8.72 13.08 -2.78
C LEU A 63 8.54 11.59 -2.49
N ILE A 64 7.34 11.20 -2.05
CA ILE A 64 6.97 9.79 -1.86
C ILE A 64 6.07 9.40 -3.04
N LEU A 65 6.45 8.33 -3.74
CA LEU A 65 5.67 7.78 -4.86
C LEU A 65 5.24 6.36 -4.52
N GLY A 66 3.97 6.04 -4.82
CA GLY A 66 3.49 4.67 -4.90
C GLY A 66 3.60 4.16 -6.31
N ALA A 67 3.85 2.86 -6.46
CA ALA A 67 3.85 2.22 -7.75
C ALA A 67 3.26 0.81 -7.69
N HIS A 68 2.64 0.39 -8.79
CA HIS A 68 2.19 -0.98 -9.03
C HIS A 68 2.99 -1.58 -10.19
N TYR A 69 3.55 -2.77 -9.99
CA TYR A 69 4.29 -3.49 -11.03
C TYR A 69 3.43 -4.61 -11.61
N ASP A 70 3.19 -4.55 -12.91
CA ASP A 70 2.50 -5.59 -13.66
C ASP A 70 3.49 -6.72 -14.00
N LEU A 71 3.24 -7.90 -13.42
CA LEU A 71 4.07 -9.10 -13.62
C LEU A 71 3.99 -9.67 -15.05
N GLN A 72 2.91 -9.42 -15.79
CA GLN A 72 2.74 -9.92 -17.15
C GLN A 72 3.44 -9.04 -18.18
N THR A 73 3.34 -7.72 -18.02
CA THR A 73 3.88 -6.75 -18.99
C THR A 73 5.24 -6.18 -18.59
N GLY A 74 5.63 -6.32 -17.32
CA GLY A 74 6.84 -5.74 -16.75
C GLY A 74 6.78 -4.23 -16.58
N LYS A 75 5.60 -3.62 -16.73
CA LYS A 75 5.42 -2.18 -16.62
C LYS A 75 5.21 -1.76 -15.16
N VAL A 76 5.74 -0.61 -14.82
CA VAL A 76 5.50 0.06 -13.54
C VAL A 76 4.51 1.19 -13.77
N ASP A 77 3.38 1.15 -13.08
CA ASP A 77 2.41 2.25 -13.01
C ASP A 77 2.67 3.11 -11.77
N PHE A 78 2.99 4.38 -11.99
CA PHE A 78 3.21 5.40 -10.95
C PHE A 78 1.99 6.31 -10.73
N SER A 79 0.82 5.95 -11.27
CA SER A 79 -0.41 6.76 -11.17
C SER A 79 -1.01 6.83 -9.75
N ILE A 80 -0.48 6.05 -8.81
CA ILE A 80 -0.95 5.98 -7.42
C ILE A 80 -0.60 7.27 -6.67
N LYS A 81 -1.63 8.08 -6.38
CA LYS A 81 -1.50 9.33 -5.62
C LYS A 81 -2.13 9.21 -4.24
N SER A 82 -1.49 9.80 -3.23
CA SER A 82 -2.06 10.02 -1.89
C SER A 82 -3.18 11.05 -1.95
#